data_AF-A0A0Q7Y039-F1
#
_entry.id   AF-A0A0Q7Y039-F1
#
_cell.length_a   1.000
_cell.length_b   1.000
_cell.length_c   1.000
_cell.angle_alpha   90.00
_cell.angle_beta   90.00
_cell.angle_gamma   90.00
#
_symmetry.space_group_name_H-M   'P 1'
#
loop_
_entity.id
_entity.type
_entity.pdbx_description
1 polymer ?
#
loop_
_entity_poly.entity_id
_entity_poly.type
_entity_poly.pdbx_seq_one_letter_code
_entity_poly.pdbx_strand_id
1 'polypeptide(L)'
;MQAPKPITIHDILVAADPAARHGILVGRKQHYVRGLSVREILHLIALYPTLAEVIDPSTPRTTADEWVEAIGVDAIETVGAKGSDVSAKLISGLEIEFKLDLFFSVLSATLMTRPGSDFFPKEKKPAQPKRPRRPTPKDNEKAADDVRPDSGLLAMVKDATEYTLRTGRDGMELTPAALGFALRVQADINRNDRISIFHAVAAAMGDKDSHEAVGDI
;
A
#
# COMPACT_ATOMS: atom_id res chain seq x y z
N MET A 1 -30.98 -21.79 17.90
CA MET A 1 -30.10 -20.62 17.68
C MET A 1 -29.18 -20.98 16.53
N GLN A 2 -29.19 -20.24 15.42
CA GLN A 2 -28.24 -20.47 14.34
C GLN A 2 -26.86 -19.99 14.81
N ALA A 3 -25.84 -20.83 14.63
CA ALA A 3 -24.46 -20.41 14.86
C ALA A 3 -24.17 -19.16 14.01
N PRO A 4 -23.50 -18.14 14.54
CA PRO A 4 -23.12 -16.97 13.75
C PRO A 4 -22.33 -17.43 12.53
N LYS A 5 -22.64 -16.88 11.35
CA LYS A 5 -21.88 -17.16 10.14
C LYS A 5 -20.39 -16.88 10.42
N PRO A 6 -19.48 -17.78 10.03
CA PRO A 6 -18.05 -17.52 10.19
C PRO A 6 -17.69 -16.26 9.40
N ILE A 7 -17.09 -15.27 10.09
CA ILE A 7 -16.61 -14.03 9.47
C ILE A 7 -15.49 -14.42 8.51
N THR A 8 -15.65 -14.09 7.24
CA THR A 8 -14.61 -14.36 6.25
C THR A 8 -13.59 -13.25 6.23
N ILE A 9 -12.36 -13.53 5.77
CA ILE A 9 -11.33 -12.50 5.56
C ILE A 9 -11.88 -11.40 4.66
N HIS A 10 -12.68 -11.75 3.66
CA HIS A 10 -13.33 -10.78 2.78
C HIS A 10 -14.23 -9.81 3.56
N ASP A 11 -15.02 -10.30 4.52
CA ASP A 11 -15.86 -9.44 5.35
C ASP A 11 -15.03 -8.45 6.20
N ILE A 12 -13.86 -8.89 6.68
CA ILE A 12 -12.91 -8.03 7.40
C ILE A 12 -12.32 -6.97 6.46
N LEU A 13 -11.92 -7.35 5.24
CA LEU A 13 -11.33 -6.43 4.27
C LEU A 13 -12.36 -5.40 3.75
N VAL A 14 -13.59 -5.84 3.48
CA VAL A 14 -14.71 -4.97 3.09
C VAL A 14 -15.04 -3.96 4.20
N ALA A 15 -14.81 -4.31 5.47
CA ALA A 15 -14.94 -3.37 6.59
C ALA A 15 -13.71 -2.47 6.78
N ALA A 16 -12.50 -2.97 6.47
CA ALA A 16 -11.24 -2.25 6.68
C ALA A 16 -10.98 -1.18 5.61
N ASP A 17 -11.33 -1.42 4.35
CA ASP A 17 -11.07 -0.49 3.23
C ASP A 17 -11.82 0.86 3.38
N PRO A 18 -13.09 0.89 3.82
CA PRO A 18 -13.76 2.12 4.22
C PRO A 18 -13.17 2.76 5.48
N ALA A 19 -12.62 1.98 6.41
CA ALA A 19 -12.03 2.49 7.65
C ALA A 19 -10.65 3.16 7.43
N ALA A 20 -9.95 2.84 6.34
CA ALA A 20 -8.75 3.54 5.91
C ALA A 20 -9.04 4.95 5.34
N ARG A 21 -10.32 5.26 5.09
CA ARG A 21 -10.71 6.60 4.63
C ARG A 21 -10.59 7.60 5.76
N HIS A 22 -9.99 8.74 5.47
CA HIS A 22 -9.87 9.82 6.43
C HIS A 22 -10.18 11.16 5.78
N GLY A 23 -10.65 12.08 6.61
CA GLY A 23 -10.96 13.43 6.16
C GLY A 23 -9.71 14.30 6.17
N ILE A 24 -9.51 15.07 5.11
CA ILE A 24 -8.55 16.18 5.05
C ILE A 24 -9.30 17.49 4.88
N LEU A 25 -8.67 18.60 5.24
CA LEU A 25 -9.22 19.94 5.01
C LEU A 25 -8.56 20.55 3.77
N VAL A 26 -9.36 20.88 2.77
CA VAL A 26 -8.92 21.69 1.62
C VAL A 26 -9.65 23.02 1.69
N GLY A 27 -8.90 24.08 2.03
CA GLY A 27 -9.47 25.39 2.34
C GLY A 27 -10.40 25.33 3.56
N ARG A 28 -11.71 25.49 3.32
CA ARG A 28 -12.74 25.44 4.39
C ARG A 28 -13.62 24.19 4.34
N LYS A 29 -13.39 23.29 3.37
CA LYS A 29 -14.22 22.10 3.17
C LYS A 29 -13.46 20.86 3.60
N GLN A 30 -14.19 19.93 4.20
CA GLN A 30 -13.70 18.59 4.49
C GLN A 30 -13.86 17.72 3.25
N HIS A 31 -12.79 17.02 2.90
CA HIS A 31 -12.68 16.14 1.75
C HIS A 31 -12.23 14.76 2.21
N TYR A 32 -12.61 13.72 1.49
CA TYR A 32 -12.29 12.35 1.88
C TYR A 32 -11.18 11.78 1.02
N VAL A 33 -10.19 11.20 1.69
CA VAL A 33 -9.09 10.43 1.07
C VAL A 33 -9.37 8.94 1.25
N ARG A 34 -9.01 8.15 0.25
CA ARG A 34 -9.03 6.68 0.26
C ARG A 34 -7.71 6.12 -0.27
N GLY A 35 -7.43 4.87 0.06
CA GLY A 35 -6.37 4.11 -0.59
C GLY A 35 -6.70 3.78 -2.05
N LEU A 36 -5.66 3.55 -2.84
CA LEU A 36 -5.74 3.09 -4.22
C LEU A 36 -5.57 1.57 -4.30
N SER A 37 -6.32 0.90 -5.17
CA SER A 37 -6.15 -0.54 -5.38
C SER A 37 -4.88 -0.84 -6.18
N VAL A 38 -4.40 -2.08 -6.12
CA VAL A 38 -3.26 -2.54 -6.95
C VAL A 38 -3.50 -2.23 -8.42
N ARG A 39 -4.71 -2.45 -8.94
CA ARG A 39 -5.08 -2.12 -10.32
C ARG A 39 -4.95 -0.62 -10.62
N GLU A 40 -5.44 0.23 -9.72
CA GLU A 40 -5.36 1.69 -9.90
C GLU A 40 -3.92 2.17 -9.90
N ILE A 41 -3.07 1.65 -9.02
CA ILE A 41 -1.63 1.96 -8.97
C ILE A 41 -0.95 1.56 -10.28
N LEU A 42 -1.21 0.35 -10.79
CA LEU A 42 -0.63 -0.12 -12.05
C LEU A 42 -1.04 0.76 -13.24
N HIS A 43 -2.32 1.15 -13.31
CA HIS A 43 -2.77 2.09 -14.33
C HIS A 43 -2.10 3.46 -14.19
N LEU A 44 -1.92 3.97 -12.98
CA LEU A 44 -1.25 5.24 -12.75
C LEU A 44 0.23 5.17 -13.13
N ILE A 45 0.92 4.07 -12.84
CA ILE A 45 2.33 3.88 -13.24
C ILE A 45 2.46 3.73 -14.76
N ALA A 46 1.50 3.07 -15.41
CA ALA A 46 1.48 3.00 -16.87
C ALA A 46 1.31 4.38 -17.52
N LEU A 47 0.58 5.29 -16.88
CA LEU A 47 0.40 6.67 -17.33
C LEU A 47 1.58 7.59 -16.93
N TYR A 48 2.15 7.35 -15.74
CA TYR A 48 3.22 8.13 -15.14
C TYR A 48 4.29 7.18 -14.59
N PRO A 49 5.24 6.72 -15.42
CA PRO A 49 6.26 5.74 -15.02
C PRO A 49 7.12 6.17 -13.82
N THR A 50 7.29 7.48 -13.62
CA THR A 50 7.99 8.08 -12.47
C THR A 50 7.37 7.71 -11.12
N LEU A 51 6.08 7.34 -11.07
CA LEU A 51 5.43 6.87 -9.83
C LEU A 51 6.01 5.55 -9.32
N ALA A 52 6.69 4.76 -10.16
CA ALA A 52 7.40 3.56 -9.70
C ALA A 52 8.52 3.91 -8.70
N GLU A 53 9.08 5.12 -8.77
CA GLU A 53 10.12 5.61 -7.85
C GLU A 53 9.60 5.84 -6.42
N VAL A 54 8.28 5.91 -6.21
CA VAL A 54 7.67 5.98 -4.87
C VAL A 54 7.79 4.62 -4.16
N ILE A 55 7.78 3.54 -4.93
CA ILE A 55 7.80 2.16 -4.43
C ILE A 55 9.25 1.68 -4.26
N ASP A 56 10.22 2.29 -4.97
CA ASP A 56 11.65 2.01 -4.81
C ASP A 56 12.32 2.94 -3.78
N PRO A 57 12.75 2.43 -2.60
CA PRO A 57 13.38 3.24 -1.56
C PRO A 57 14.83 3.65 -1.86
N SER A 58 15.33 3.38 -3.07
CA SER A 58 16.75 3.57 -3.42
C SER A 58 17.25 5.01 -3.29
N THR A 59 16.37 6.01 -3.38
CA THR A 59 16.74 7.44 -3.29
C THR A 59 15.82 8.18 -2.31
N PRO A 60 16.27 8.46 -1.06
CA PRO A 60 15.47 9.21 -0.10
C PRO A 60 15.36 10.68 -0.54
N ARG A 61 14.12 11.17 -0.65
CA ARG A 61 13.78 12.56 -1.01
C ARG A 61 13.28 13.28 0.23
N THR A 62 13.73 14.51 0.44
CA THR A 62 13.53 15.26 1.69
C THR A 62 12.89 16.63 1.51
N THR A 63 12.82 17.14 0.27
CA THR A 63 12.22 18.44 -0.03
C THR A 63 11.05 18.32 -1.00
N ALA A 64 10.15 19.31 -0.98
CA ALA A 64 9.03 19.38 -1.92
C ALA A 64 9.51 19.42 -3.37
N ASP A 65 10.53 20.23 -3.65
CA ASP A 65 11.10 20.36 -5.00
C ASP A 65 11.69 19.04 -5.52
N GLU A 66 12.39 18.28 -4.66
CA GLU A 66 12.94 16.95 -5.03
C GLU A 66 11.82 15.97 -5.41
N TRP A 67 10.70 16.01 -4.69
CA TRP A 67 9.54 15.16 -4.99
C TRP A 67 8.85 15.58 -6.28
N VAL A 68 8.71 16.88 -6.51
CA VAL A 68 8.10 17.42 -7.73
C VAL A 68 8.97 17.13 -8.96
N GLU A 69 10.28 17.29 -8.85
CA GLU A 69 11.22 17.01 -9.93
C GLU A 69 11.23 15.51 -10.31
N ALA A 70 11.19 14.63 -9.31
CA ALA A 70 11.20 13.19 -9.55
C ALA A 70 9.87 12.65 -10.08
N ILE A 71 8.76 13.02 -9.46
CA ILE A 71 7.45 12.44 -9.77
C ILE A 71 6.74 13.19 -10.89
N GLY A 72 6.87 14.52 -10.90
CA GLY A 72 6.11 15.41 -11.78
C GLY A 72 4.79 15.87 -11.16
N VAL A 73 4.46 17.15 -11.37
CA VAL A 73 3.24 17.77 -10.83
C VAL A 73 1.98 17.06 -11.30
N ASP A 74 1.89 16.72 -12.59
CA ASP A 74 0.72 16.06 -13.17
C ASP A 74 0.42 14.70 -12.52
N ALA A 75 1.48 13.94 -12.20
CA ALA A 75 1.35 12.65 -11.54
C ALA A 75 0.86 12.81 -10.08
N ILE A 76 1.42 13.80 -9.35
CA ILE A 76 1.00 14.16 -7.99
C ILE A 76 -0.49 14.53 -7.98
N GLU A 77 -0.91 15.41 -8.89
CA GLU A 77 -2.30 15.86 -8.99
C GLU A 77 -3.25 14.73 -9.34
N THR A 78 -2.85 13.85 -10.26
CA THR A 78 -3.68 12.73 -10.72
C THR A 78 -3.87 11.70 -9.62
N VAL A 79 -2.81 11.36 -8.87
CA VAL A 79 -2.91 10.48 -7.70
C VAL A 79 -3.81 11.10 -6.65
N GLY A 80 -3.63 12.39 -6.34
CA GLY A 80 -4.50 13.12 -5.42
C GLY A 80 -5.97 13.09 -5.83
N ALA A 81 -6.25 13.30 -7.12
CA ALA A 81 -7.62 13.27 -7.66
C ALA A 81 -8.22 11.86 -7.66
N LYS A 82 -7.41 10.83 -7.92
CA LYS A 82 -7.88 9.44 -7.96
C LYS A 82 -8.19 8.90 -6.57
N GLY A 83 -7.37 9.29 -5.59
CA GLY A 83 -7.48 8.88 -4.18
C GLY A 83 -8.36 9.77 -3.32
N SER A 84 -9.00 10.80 -3.87
CA SER A 84 -9.89 11.69 -3.13
C SER A 84 -11.18 12.02 -3.88
N ASP A 85 -12.10 12.71 -3.21
CA ASP A 85 -13.29 13.31 -3.83
C ASP A 85 -12.99 14.69 -4.49
N VAL A 86 -11.72 15.10 -4.51
CA VAL A 86 -11.28 16.37 -5.08
C VAL A 86 -10.98 16.21 -6.56
N SER A 87 -11.63 17.02 -7.41
CA SER A 87 -11.33 16.99 -8.85
C SER A 87 -9.91 17.51 -9.16
N ALA A 88 -9.24 16.93 -10.16
CA ALA A 88 -7.93 17.37 -10.63
C ALA A 88 -7.88 18.89 -10.94
N LYS A 89 -8.95 19.45 -11.50
CA LYS A 89 -9.08 20.90 -11.77
C LYS A 89 -9.01 21.78 -10.51
N LEU A 90 -9.53 21.27 -9.38
CA LEU A 90 -9.43 22.00 -8.11
C LEU A 90 -8.00 21.89 -7.57
N ILE A 91 -7.42 20.69 -7.62
CA ILE A 91 -6.06 20.41 -7.14
C ILE A 91 -5.03 21.26 -7.89
N SER A 92 -5.18 21.40 -9.22
CA SER A 92 -4.24 22.14 -10.05
C SER A 92 -4.08 23.61 -9.63
N GLY A 93 -5.13 24.20 -9.04
CA GLY A 93 -5.13 25.57 -8.53
C GLY A 93 -4.63 25.73 -7.09
N LEU A 94 -4.24 24.65 -6.40
CA LEU A 94 -3.69 24.69 -5.05
C LEU A 94 -2.18 24.97 -5.05
N GLU A 95 -1.64 25.37 -3.90
CA GLU A 95 -0.19 25.46 -3.69
C GLU A 95 0.45 24.07 -3.68
N ILE A 96 1.73 23.98 -4.04
CA ILE A 96 2.42 22.71 -4.27
C ILE A 96 2.48 21.85 -3.00
N GLU A 97 2.61 22.49 -1.85
CA GLU A 97 2.60 21.86 -0.53
C GLU A 97 1.30 21.11 -0.28
N PHE A 98 0.16 21.69 -0.66
CA PHE A 98 -1.14 21.03 -0.54
C PHE A 98 -1.30 19.87 -1.52
N LYS A 99 -0.78 20.01 -2.75
CA LYS A 99 -0.79 18.91 -3.74
C LYS A 99 0.01 17.72 -3.20
N LEU A 100 1.17 17.99 -2.63
CA LEU A 100 2.05 16.99 -2.03
C LEU A 100 1.43 16.37 -0.77
N ASP A 101 0.82 17.16 0.12
CA ASP A 101 0.15 16.64 1.32
C ASP A 101 -0.98 15.67 0.93
N LEU A 102 -1.84 16.08 -0.02
CA LEU A 102 -2.90 15.22 -0.55
C LEU A 102 -2.34 13.94 -1.19
N PHE A 103 -1.28 14.08 -2.01
CA PHE A 103 -0.59 12.94 -2.62
C PHE A 103 -0.08 11.95 -1.58
N PHE A 104 0.63 12.42 -0.55
CA PHE A 104 1.14 11.55 0.49
C PHE A 104 0.04 10.98 1.39
N SER A 105 -1.04 11.71 1.66
CA SER A 105 -2.21 11.17 2.36
C SER A 105 -2.81 9.98 1.63
N VAL A 106 -2.94 10.07 0.29
CA VAL A 106 -3.39 8.95 -0.54
C VAL A 106 -2.41 7.78 -0.47
N LEU A 107 -1.10 8.04 -0.56
CA LEU A 107 -0.08 6.99 -0.47
C LEU A 107 -0.04 6.32 0.90
N SER A 108 -0.16 7.08 1.99
CA SER A 108 -0.24 6.54 3.35
C SER A 108 -1.46 5.64 3.53
N ALA A 109 -2.62 6.03 2.98
CA ALA A 109 -3.82 5.19 2.98
C ALA A 109 -3.67 3.92 2.11
N THR A 110 -2.79 3.96 1.11
CA THR A 110 -2.58 2.88 0.14
C THR A 110 -1.55 1.85 0.61
N LEU A 111 -0.41 2.32 1.12
CA LEU A 111 0.78 1.53 1.44
C LEU A 111 1.01 1.36 2.95
N MET A 112 0.17 1.95 3.81
CA MET A 112 0.44 2.10 5.26
C MET A 112 1.79 2.76 5.56
N THR A 113 2.19 3.71 4.72
CA THR A 113 3.39 4.53 4.93
C THR A 113 3.11 5.66 5.92
N ARG A 114 4.18 6.18 6.56
CA ARG A 114 4.11 7.33 7.49
C ARG A 114 3.31 8.50 6.87
N PRO A 115 2.61 9.32 7.68
CA PRO A 115 1.84 10.46 7.18
C PRO A 115 2.74 11.44 6.40
N GLY A 116 2.20 12.08 5.37
CA GLY A 116 2.92 13.04 4.50
C GLY A 116 3.69 14.12 5.27
N SER A 117 3.13 14.57 6.39
CA SER A 117 3.75 15.54 7.31
C SER A 117 5.12 15.13 7.85
N ASP A 118 5.44 13.84 7.88
CA ASP A 118 6.73 13.33 8.39
C ASP A 118 7.86 13.47 7.35
N PHE A 119 7.52 13.69 6.08
CA PHE A 119 8.50 13.87 5.00
C PHE A 119 8.95 15.33 4.85
N PHE A 120 8.23 16.28 5.45
CA PHE A 120 8.58 17.69 5.44
C PHE A 120 9.05 18.12 6.83
N PRO A 121 10.36 18.35 7.04
CA PRO A 121 10.84 18.80 8.33
C PRO A 121 10.21 20.17 8.65
N LYS A 122 9.51 20.27 9.81
CA LYS A 122 9.17 21.57 10.40
C LYS A 122 10.47 22.34 10.56
N GLU A 123 10.58 23.51 9.91
CA GLU A 123 11.80 24.30 9.83
C GLU A 123 12.57 24.35 11.16
N LYS A 124 13.69 23.65 11.21
CA LYS A 124 14.80 24.01 12.10
C LYS A 124 15.94 24.46 11.21
N LYS A 125 16.33 25.73 11.37
CA LYS A 125 17.42 26.40 10.65
C LYS A 125 18.72 25.56 10.67
N PRO A 126 19.56 25.72 9.63
CA PRO A 126 20.25 24.60 9.00
C PRO A 126 21.63 24.31 9.59
N ALA A 127 22.05 23.04 9.54
CA ALA A 127 23.47 22.69 9.39
C ALA A 127 23.69 22.33 7.91
N GLN A 128 24.65 22.99 7.27
CA GLN A 128 24.96 22.80 5.85
C GLN A 128 25.36 21.35 5.54
N PRO A 129 24.73 20.68 4.55
CA PRO A 129 25.22 19.42 4.01
C PRO A 129 26.08 19.65 2.75
N LYS A 130 27.08 18.78 2.58
CA LYS A 130 27.89 18.68 1.36
C LYS A 130 26.98 18.47 0.15
N ARG A 131 27.27 19.20 -0.94
CA ARG A 131 26.55 19.10 -2.22
C ARG A 131 26.48 17.65 -2.70
N PRO A 132 25.27 17.07 -2.88
CA PRO A 132 25.11 15.86 -3.65
C PRO A 132 25.45 16.16 -5.11
N ARG A 133 26.21 15.28 -5.75
CA ARG A 133 26.48 15.34 -7.19
C ARG A 133 25.17 15.08 -7.92
N ARG A 134 24.80 15.96 -8.86
CA ARG A 134 23.66 15.74 -9.78
C ARG A 134 23.84 14.40 -10.51
N PRO A 135 22.81 13.53 -10.56
CA PRO A 135 22.77 12.44 -11.53
C PRO A 135 22.77 13.05 -12.94
N THR A 136 23.53 12.45 -13.84
CA THR A 136 23.56 12.88 -15.25
C THR A 136 22.47 12.15 -16.04
N PRO A 137 22.01 12.68 -17.19
CA PRO A 137 20.95 12.05 -17.99
C PRO A 137 21.23 10.59 -18.40
N LYS A 138 22.51 10.20 -18.44
CA LYS A 138 22.95 8.81 -18.70
C LYS A 138 22.63 7.82 -17.56
N ASP A 139 22.37 8.32 -16.36
CA ASP A 139 21.99 7.48 -15.21
C ASP A 139 20.50 7.08 -15.29
N ASN A 140 19.65 7.94 -15.87
CA ASN A 140 18.23 7.65 -16.10
C ASN A 140 17.99 6.63 -17.24
N GLU A 141 18.86 6.59 -18.25
CA GLU A 141 18.78 5.60 -19.32
C GLU A 141 19.24 4.20 -18.89
N LYS A 142 20.07 4.08 -17.83
CA LYS A 142 20.43 2.80 -17.23
C LYS A 142 19.40 2.25 -16.24
N ALA A 143 18.59 3.11 -15.62
CA ALA A 143 17.53 2.68 -14.71
C ALA A 143 16.37 1.97 -15.43
N ALA A 144 16.20 2.19 -16.74
CA ALA A 144 15.17 1.54 -17.54
C ALA A 144 15.50 0.07 -17.89
N ASP A 145 16.78 -0.29 -17.98
CA ASP A 145 17.22 -1.65 -18.35
C ASP A 145 17.44 -2.59 -17.14
N ASP A 146 17.50 -2.06 -15.93
CA ASP A 146 17.64 -2.82 -14.68
C ASP A 146 16.36 -2.70 -13.83
N VAL A 147 15.22 -3.17 -14.35
CA VAL A 147 14.07 -3.50 -13.48
C VAL A 147 14.53 -4.65 -12.59
N ARG A 148 15.00 -4.30 -11.39
CA ARG A 148 15.47 -5.29 -10.41
C ARG A 148 14.38 -6.35 -10.23
N PRO A 149 14.73 -7.65 -10.27
CA PRO A 149 13.77 -8.76 -10.15
C PRO A 149 13.01 -8.77 -8.80
N ASP A 150 13.40 -7.91 -7.85
CA ASP A 150 12.76 -7.68 -6.55
C ASP A 150 11.97 -6.36 -6.47
N SER A 151 11.47 -5.82 -7.59
CA SER A 151 10.67 -4.58 -7.54
C SER A 151 9.41 -4.80 -6.69
N GLY A 152 9.13 -3.89 -5.74
CA GLY A 152 7.94 -3.96 -4.89
C GLY A 152 6.64 -4.05 -5.71
N LEU A 153 6.66 -3.55 -6.95
CA LEU A 153 5.59 -3.70 -7.93
C LEU A 153 5.32 -5.16 -8.30
N LEU A 154 6.35 -5.94 -8.65
CA LEU A 154 6.22 -7.36 -8.99
C LEU A 154 5.72 -8.18 -7.79
N ALA A 155 6.20 -7.85 -6.59
CA ALA A 155 5.72 -8.47 -5.36
C ALA A 155 4.22 -8.22 -5.16
N MET A 156 3.74 -6.97 -5.30
CA MET A 156 2.32 -6.65 -5.19
C MET A 156 1.44 -7.40 -6.20
N VAL A 157 1.89 -7.51 -7.46
CA VAL A 157 1.14 -8.24 -8.50
C VAL A 157 1.10 -9.74 -8.21
N LYS A 158 2.23 -10.31 -7.78
CA LYS A 158 2.32 -11.72 -7.39
C LYS A 158 1.38 -12.02 -6.21
N ASP A 159 1.43 -11.19 -5.18
CA ASP A 159 0.60 -11.31 -3.99
C ASP A 159 -0.90 -11.24 -4.33
N ALA A 160 -1.29 -10.30 -5.21
CA ALA A 160 -2.67 -10.16 -5.66
C ALA A 160 -3.13 -11.38 -6.47
N THR A 161 -2.25 -11.92 -7.31
CA THR A 161 -2.52 -13.13 -8.09
C THR A 161 -2.66 -14.35 -7.18
N GLU A 162 -1.76 -14.51 -6.21
CA GLU A 162 -1.80 -15.61 -5.24
C GLU A 162 -3.08 -15.56 -4.40
N TYR A 163 -3.44 -14.38 -3.91
CA TYR A 163 -4.71 -14.18 -3.20
C TYR A 163 -5.91 -14.57 -4.06
N THR A 164 -5.90 -14.17 -5.34
CA THR A 164 -6.98 -14.48 -6.29
C THR A 164 -7.11 -15.98 -6.53
N LEU A 165 -5.99 -16.67 -6.74
CA LEU A 165 -5.98 -18.12 -6.94
C LEU A 165 -6.48 -18.88 -5.72
N ARG A 166 -6.16 -18.41 -4.50
CA ARG A 166 -6.56 -19.09 -3.26
C ARG A 166 -8.00 -18.86 -2.86
N THR A 167 -8.57 -17.71 -3.20
CA THR A 167 -9.90 -17.30 -2.70
C THR A 167 -10.97 -17.23 -3.78
N GLY A 168 -10.58 -17.21 -5.06
CA GLY A 168 -11.48 -16.93 -6.18
C GLY A 168 -11.97 -15.47 -6.24
N ARG A 169 -11.40 -14.56 -5.43
CA ARG A 169 -11.74 -13.12 -5.40
C ARG A 169 -10.63 -12.30 -6.02
N ASP A 170 -10.97 -11.26 -6.77
CA ASP A 170 -9.97 -10.42 -7.44
C ASP A 170 -9.13 -9.62 -6.44
N GLY A 171 -7.88 -10.06 -6.23
CA GLY A 171 -6.91 -9.41 -5.35
C GLY A 171 -6.40 -8.07 -5.89
N MET A 172 -6.60 -7.77 -7.18
CA MET A 172 -6.18 -6.50 -7.78
C MET A 172 -7.08 -5.33 -7.37
N GLU A 173 -8.27 -5.63 -6.84
CA GLU A 173 -9.22 -4.63 -6.32
C GLU A 173 -8.89 -4.20 -4.88
N LEU A 174 -7.98 -4.89 -4.20
CA LEU A 174 -7.55 -4.53 -2.85
C LEU A 174 -6.45 -3.46 -2.88
N THR A 175 -6.40 -2.63 -1.84
CA THR A 175 -5.22 -1.81 -1.56
C THR A 175 -4.04 -2.71 -1.20
N PRO A 176 -2.77 -2.33 -1.50
CA PRO A 176 -1.60 -3.12 -1.11
C PRO A 176 -1.55 -3.45 0.37
N ALA A 177 -1.94 -2.50 1.23
CA ALA A 177 -2.06 -2.71 2.67
C ALA A 177 -3.08 -3.80 3.03
N ALA A 178 -4.28 -3.72 2.45
CA ALA A 178 -5.35 -4.70 2.66
C ALA A 178 -4.92 -6.10 2.17
N LEU A 179 -4.24 -6.16 1.02
CA LEU A 179 -3.71 -7.39 0.45
C LEU A 179 -2.65 -8.04 1.38
N GLY A 180 -1.71 -7.25 1.89
CA GLY A 180 -0.70 -7.73 2.84
C GLY A 180 -1.31 -8.27 4.13
N PHE A 181 -2.33 -7.60 4.67
CA PHE A 181 -3.09 -8.09 5.82
C PHE A 181 -3.83 -9.41 5.49
N ALA A 182 -4.49 -9.47 4.34
CA ALA A 182 -5.24 -10.63 3.89
C ALA A 182 -4.37 -11.89 3.77
N LEU A 183 -3.19 -11.75 3.17
CA LEU A 183 -2.23 -12.84 3.00
C LEU A 183 -1.69 -13.32 4.34
N ARG A 184 -1.42 -12.41 5.28
CA ARG A 184 -1.00 -12.76 6.64
C ARG A 184 -2.06 -13.60 7.35
N VAL A 185 -3.32 -13.16 7.31
CA VAL A 185 -4.42 -13.89 7.95
C VAL A 185 -4.62 -15.27 7.31
N GLN A 186 -4.50 -15.38 5.97
CA GLN A 186 -4.53 -16.69 5.31
C GLN A 186 -3.39 -17.60 5.74
N ALA A 187 -2.19 -17.07 5.93
CA ALA A 187 -1.05 -17.84 6.41
C ALA A 187 -1.30 -18.36 7.84
N ASP A 188 -1.91 -17.55 8.71
CA ASP A 188 -2.28 -17.95 10.08
C ASP A 188 -3.35 -19.05 10.08
N ILE A 189 -4.39 -18.94 9.23
CA ILE A 189 -5.41 -19.99 9.06
C ILE A 189 -4.77 -21.29 8.56
N ASN A 190 -3.99 -21.23 7.49
CA ASN A 190 -3.31 -22.41 6.94
C ASN A 190 -2.37 -23.07 7.96
N ARG A 191 -1.72 -22.28 8.82
CA ARG A 191 -0.88 -22.81 9.90
C ARG A 191 -1.73 -23.54 10.93
N ASN A 192 -2.83 -22.94 11.37
CA ASN A 192 -3.73 -23.54 12.34
C ASN A 192 -4.36 -24.82 11.80
N ASP A 193 -4.83 -24.82 10.55
CA ASP A 193 -5.38 -26.02 9.89
C ASP A 193 -4.36 -27.17 9.83
N ARG A 194 -3.10 -26.87 9.51
CA ARG A 194 -2.02 -27.87 9.51
C ARG A 194 -1.73 -28.42 10.90
N ILE A 195 -1.78 -27.57 11.93
CA ILE A 195 -1.63 -27.99 13.32
C ILE A 195 -2.81 -28.89 13.72
N SER A 196 -4.04 -28.53 13.37
CA SER A 196 -5.23 -29.36 13.63
C SER A 196 -5.16 -30.72 12.94
N ILE A 197 -4.71 -30.77 11.68
CA ILE A 197 -4.50 -32.04 10.96
C ILE A 197 -3.40 -32.86 11.64
N PHE A 198 -2.29 -32.24 12.05
CA PHE A 198 -1.22 -32.93 12.76
C PHE A 198 -1.71 -33.54 14.07
N HIS A 199 -2.47 -32.79 14.88
CA HIS A 199 -3.06 -33.29 16.12
C HIS A 199 -4.07 -34.41 15.85
N ALA A 200 -4.90 -34.30 14.81
CA ALA A 200 -5.82 -35.36 14.44
C ALA A 200 -5.09 -36.66 14.02
N VAL A 201 -3.99 -36.55 13.27
CA VAL A 201 -3.15 -37.69 12.89
C VAL A 201 -2.43 -38.30 14.09
N ALA A 202 -1.86 -37.47 14.97
CA ALA A 202 -1.19 -37.92 16.19
C ALA A 202 -2.17 -38.63 17.14
N ALA A 203 -3.37 -38.09 17.32
CA ALA A 203 -4.45 -38.71 18.07
C ALA A 203 -4.88 -40.05 17.46
N ALA A 204 -5.02 -40.13 16.13
CA ALA A 204 -5.33 -41.37 15.41
C ALA A 204 -4.20 -42.43 15.53
N MET A 205 -2.95 -42.00 15.74
CA MET A 205 -1.81 -42.87 15.98
C MET A 205 -1.64 -43.30 17.45
N GLY A 206 -2.54 -42.88 18.35
CA GLY A 206 -2.58 -43.33 19.74
C GLY A 206 -1.78 -42.46 20.72
N ASP A 207 -1.39 -41.24 20.32
CA ASP A 207 -0.83 -40.25 21.24
C ASP A 207 -1.94 -39.62 22.11
N LYS A 208 -1.87 -39.82 23.43
CA LYS A 208 -2.93 -39.42 24.37
C LYS A 208 -3.00 -37.90 24.57
N ASP A 209 -1.86 -37.21 24.59
CA ASP A 209 -1.79 -35.77 24.82
C ASP A 209 -2.37 -34.98 23.63
N SER A 210 -2.15 -35.48 22.42
CA SER A 210 -2.73 -34.92 21.19
C SER A 210 -4.23 -35.20 21.05
N HIS A 211 -4.78 -36.21 21.73
CA HIS A 211 -6.19 -36.56 21.67
C HIS A 211 -7.08 -35.60 22.48
N GLU A 212 -6.55 -35.04 23.59
CA GLU A 212 -7.21 -33.96 24.34
C GLU A 212 -7.17 -32.63 23.58
N ALA A 213 -6.04 -32.32 22.94
CA ALA A 213 -5.88 -31.10 22.13
C ALA A 213 -6.83 -31.02 20.90
N VAL A 214 -7.33 -32.16 20.39
CA VAL A 214 -8.35 -32.20 19.32
C VAL A 214 -9.76 -31.88 19.84
N GLY A 215 -10.04 -32.12 21.12
CA GLY A 215 -11.36 -31.87 21.72
C GLY A 215 -11.63 -30.39 22.04
N ASP A 216 -10.58 -29.58 22.12
CA ASP A 216 -10.62 -28.14 22.44
C ASP A 216 -10.58 -27.22 21.19
N ILE A 217 -10.54 -27.80 19.97
CA ILE A 217 -10.58 -27.09 18.66
C ILE A 217 -12.00 -27.12 18.10
#